data_AF-A0A8B9P406-F1
#
_entry.id   AF-A0A8B9P406-F1
#
_cell.length_a   1.000
_cell.length_b   1.000
_cell.length_c   1.000
_cell.angle_alpha   90.00
_cell.angle_beta   90.00
_cell.angle_gamma   90.00
#
_symmetry.space_group_name_H-M   'P 1'
#
loop_
_entity.id
_entity.type
_entity.pdbx_description
1 polymer ?
#
loop_
_entity_poly.entity_id
_entity_poly.type
_entity_poly.pdbx_seq_one_letter_code
_entity_poly.pdbx_strand_id
1 'polypeptide(L)'
;LGHPEPPWGTLGLGREFHTWHEFSCFFDEWCERHKVLFIIASLKPLVSLRRHPLHTQPSLAETLRFRFVRLICKHSVLPPNPETIDCPASVTLRLGPKKDRLVVIEASLEHNHRLSEVEFAHYFKRHQLEASMGLPIRITNSVSKRFLAPDLVWNLEDYSKAKDKGMCELLSQLDGLFKSDPGAKVKLVFQEDVAVLNSIFLATSHMRGLVQRFPRCLYMDRAACVNGEFDLYSVLCEDANGRGRECAYCVARRGVPDLVLFIVASLVQSVPDIKLQVRCLTVGAGVTDVDAVEEVLPCARVQICRLQVLEALYRKACELAAPKEDKVRNLLHNMANASSPRIYSQYLSDLEDVAPLAFLQYYLETWHHNKGMWAECWAFERNRDCPFLEHMSFHRQKLCSALGLPLGLAACIRGLLDLQALRVEVAALNEERVSDLYRAACPPESAALVAEELGLAKHADYHVDEVPDGFLLHGGGCSFVVSPDLAACSCSIYVSSHRPCRHVFAARLWTGQPLYDPGLLPSPLGLGGQDAS
;
A
#
# COMPACT_ATOMS: atom_id res chain seq x y z
N LEU A 1 -9.71 17.84 67.19
CA LEU A 1 -9.73 18.91 66.18
C LEU A 1 -9.39 18.27 64.84
N GLY A 2 -10.39 17.62 64.23
CA GLY A 2 -10.24 17.05 62.88
C GLY A 2 -10.44 18.18 61.89
N HIS A 3 -9.41 18.48 61.11
CA HIS A 3 -9.56 19.31 59.92
C HIS A 3 -10.46 18.57 58.92
N PRO A 4 -11.52 19.20 58.39
CA PRO A 4 -12.33 18.58 57.36
C PRO A 4 -11.55 18.55 56.05
N GLU A 5 -11.43 17.36 55.45
CA GLU A 5 -11.02 17.20 54.05
C GLU A 5 -12.01 17.93 53.13
N PRO A 6 -11.55 18.59 52.05
CA PRO A 6 -12.42 19.34 51.16
C PRO A 6 -13.33 18.42 50.32
N PRO A 7 -14.52 18.89 49.88
CA PRO A 7 -15.53 18.05 49.24
C PRO A 7 -15.14 17.76 47.78
N TRP A 8 -14.63 16.56 47.50
CA TRP A 8 -14.31 16.16 46.13
C TRP A 8 -15.57 15.70 45.38
N GLY A 9 -15.97 16.49 44.37
CA GLY A 9 -17.29 16.41 43.74
C GLY A 9 -17.57 15.15 42.90
N THR A 10 -18.84 14.80 42.81
CA THR A 10 -19.41 13.77 41.92
C THR A 10 -19.33 14.21 40.44
N LEU A 11 -19.05 13.27 39.52
CA LEU A 11 -19.29 13.51 38.10
C LEU A 11 -20.82 13.61 37.91
N GLY A 12 -21.31 14.77 37.45
CA GLY A 12 -22.73 15.04 37.42
C GLY A 12 -23.09 16.19 36.48
N LEU A 13 -24.37 16.26 36.10
CA LEU A 13 -24.90 17.26 35.19
C LEU A 13 -24.65 18.68 35.72
N GLY A 14 -24.19 19.57 34.85
CA GLY A 14 -23.86 20.96 35.17
C GLY A 14 -22.44 21.19 35.69
N ARG A 15 -21.63 20.15 35.88
CA ARG A 15 -20.24 20.34 36.30
C ARG A 15 -19.40 21.01 35.21
N GLU A 16 -18.56 21.95 35.62
CA GLU A 16 -17.79 22.81 34.73
C GLU A 16 -16.28 22.51 34.83
N PHE A 17 -15.59 22.61 33.71
CA PHE A 17 -14.15 22.45 33.58
C PHE A 17 -13.58 23.57 32.71
N HIS A 18 -12.53 24.24 33.18
CA HIS A 18 -11.94 25.40 32.53
C HIS A 18 -10.79 25.01 31.60
N THR A 19 -10.28 23.78 31.71
CA THR A 19 -9.30 23.24 30.78
C THR A 19 -9.62 21.78 30.43
N TRP A 20 -9.16 21.31 29.26
CA TRP A 20 -9.26 19.88 28.92
C TRP A 20 -8.44 18.99 29.85
N HIS A 21 -7.31 19.50 30.33
CA HIS A 21 -6.42 18.80 31.27
C HIS A 21 -7.14 18.56 32.60
N GLU A 22 -7.79 19.59 33.13
CA GLU A 22 -8.58 19.52 34.36
C GLU A 22 -9.69 18.46 34.27
N PHE A 23 -10.42 18.42 33.14
CA PHE A 23 -11.41 17.38 32.90
C PHE A 23 -10.77 15.98 32.83
N SER A 24 -9.70 15.82 32.06
CA SER A 24 -9.10 14.51 31.81
C SER A 24 -8.53 13.90 33.08
N CYS A 25 -7.77 14.67 33.87
CA CYS A 25 -7.25 14.23 35.16
C CYS A 25 -8.36 13.84 36.13
N PHE A 26 -9.40 14.68 36.24
CA PHE A 26 -10.57 14.36 37.06
C PHE A 26 -11.28 13.08 36.60
N PHE A 27 -11.44 12.91 35.29
CA PHE A 27 -12.14 11.77 34.71
C PHE A 27 -11.38 10.46 34.88
N ASP A 28 -10.05 10.48 34.80
CA ASP A 28 -9.20 9.33 35.07
C ASP A 28 -9.33 8.86 36.53
N GLU A 29 -9.25 9.79 37.49
CA GLU A 29 -9.44 9.49 38.92
C GLU A 29 -10.84 8.92 39.19
N TRP A 30 -11.85 9.48 38.53
CA TRP A 30 -13.22 8.98 38.64
C TRP A 30 -13.36 7.56 38.06
N CYS A 31 -12.80 7.28 36.87
CA CYS A 31 -12.83 5.95 36.25
C CYS A 31 -12.08 4.91 37.10
N GLU A 32 -10.92 5.28 37.65
CA GLU A 32 -10.09 4.43 38.50
C GLU A 32 -10.78 4.05 39.81
N ARG A 33 -11.50 4.99 40.42
CA ARG A 33 -12.28 4.75 41.64
C ARG A 33 -13.50 3.86 41.39
N HIS A 34 -14.17 4.03 40.25
CA HIS A 34 -15.40 3.30 39.94
C HIS A 34 -15.16 2.01 39.14
N LYS A 35 -13.91 1.74 38.74
CA LYS A 35 -13.51 0.59 37.90
C LYS A 35 -14.34 0.48 36.62
N VAL A 36 -14.47 1.60 35.92
CA VAL A 36 -15.25 1.72 34.68
C VAL A 36 -14.37 2.19 33.52
N LEU A 37 -14.70 1.74 32.31
CA LEU A 37 -13.95 2.08 31.10
C LEU A 37 -14.86 2.85 30.13
N PHE A 38 -14.42 4.04 29.75
CA PHE A 38 -15.09 4.90 28.77
C PHE A 38 -14.21 5.11 27.55
N ILE A 39 -14.87 5.28 26.40
CA ILE A 39 -14.25 5.56 25.11
C ILE A 39 -14.91 6.77 24.46
N ILE A 40 -14.15 7.56 23.69
CA ILE A 40 -14.65 8.78 23.00
C ILE A 40 -15.53 8.40 21.82
N ALA A 41 -16.82 8.74 21.87
CA ALA A 41 -17.86 8.41 20.88
C ALA A 41 -18.03 9.44 19.80
N SER A 42 -17.97 10.69 20.18
CA SER A 42 -18.03 11.79 19.24
C SER A 42 -17.28 12.96 19.85
N LEU A 43 -16.62 13.74 19.02
CA LEU A 43 -15.93 14.93 19.46
C LEU A 43 -16.02 15.98 18.36
N LYS A 44 -16.10 17.26 18.75
CA LYS A 44 -16.06 18.38 17.81
C LYS A 44 -15.05 19.41 18.34
N PRO A 45 -14.05 19.82 17.54
CA PRO A 45 -13.08 20.83 17.95
C PRO A 45 -13.72 22.21 18.09
N LEU A 46 -13.09 23.08 18.88
CA LEU A 46 -13.55 24.45 19.12
C LEU A 46 -13.45 25.32 17.86
N VAL A 47 -12.40 25.14 17.04
CA VAL A 47 -12.20 25.83 15.77
C VAL A 47 -12.70 24.93 14.63
N SER A 48 -13.57 25.46 13.77
CA SER A 48 -14.07 24.78 12.56
C SER A 48 -13.85 25.69 11.36
N LEU A 49 -12.98 25.29 10.42
CA LEU A 49 -12.61 26.10 9.26
C LEU A 49 -13.72 26.29 8.20
N ARG A 50 -14.91 25.68 8.37
CA ARG A 50 -16.04 25.84 7.42
C ARG A 50 -16.93 27.05 7.70
N ARG A 51 -16.77 27.77 8.81
CA ARG A 51 -17.55 28.97 9.12
C ARG A 51 -16.61 30.03 9.65
N HIS A 52 -16.87 31.29 9.30
CA HIS A 52 -16.16 32.46 9.81
C HIS A 52 -15.63 32.20 11.22
N PRO A 53 -14.32 32.35 11.46
CA PRO A 53 -13.75 32.08 12.77
C PRO A 53 -14.59 32.84 13.79
N LEU A 54 -15.23 32.11 14.70
CA LEU A 54 -15.79 32.74 15.89
C LEU A 54 -14.61 33.52 16.48
N HIS A 55 -14.77 34.83 16.73
CA HIS A 55 -13.79 35.64 17.46
C HIS A 55 -13.55 34.98 18.82
N THR A 56 -12.62 34.04 18.85
CA THR A 56 -12.29 33.19 19.98
C THR A 56 -10.80 33.38 20.13
N GLN A 57 -10.36 33.79 21.33
CA GLN A 57 -8.95 34.03 21.55
C GLN A 57 -8.15 32.74 21.33
N PRO A 58 -6.98 32.79 20.68
CA PRO A 58 -6.13 31.62 20.44
C PRO A 58 -5.85 30.79 21.70
N SER A 59 -5.72 31.45 22.85
CA SER A 59 -5.51 30.83 24.17
C SER A 59 -6.64 29.87 24.58
N LEU A 60 -7.90 30.17 24.26
CA LEU A 60 -9.06 29.35 24.61
C LEU A 60 -9.15 28.06 23.77
N ALA A 61 -8.72 28.13 22.51
CA ALA A 61 -8.61 26.95 21.65
C ALA A 61 -7.52 25.98 22.15
N GLU A 62 -6.42 26.50 22.68
CA GLU A 62 -5.36 25.70 23.28
C GLU A 62 -5.78 25.09 24.63
N THR A 63 -6.61 25.81 25.39
CA THR A 63 -6.99 25.47 26.77
C THR A 63 -8.19 24.50 26.84
N LEU A 64 -9.28 24.78 26.13
CA LEU A 64 -10.50 23.96 26.13
C LEU A 64 -10.53 22.90 25.04
N ARG A 65 -9.90 23.18 23.89
CA ARG A 65 -9.70 22.31 22.72
C ARG A 65 -10.96 21.87 21.96
N PHE A 66 -12.01 21.49 22.65
CA PHE A 66 -13.23 20.94 22.09
C PHE A 66 -14.43 21.82 22.41
N ARG A 67 -15.41 21.85 21.51
CA ARG A 67 -16.74 22.42 21.80
C ARG A 67 -17.76 21.37 22.21
N PHE A 68 -17.47 20.10 21.95
CA PHE A 68 -18.34 18.98 22.24
C PHE A 68 -17.51 17.69 22.36
N VAL A 69 -17.78 16.90 23.39
CA VAL A 69 -17.20 15.56 23.59
C VAL A 69 -18.30 14.64 24.12
N ARG A 70 -18.46 13.46 23.54
CA ARG A 70 -19.34 12.41 24.04
C ARG A 70 -18.51 11.17 24.32
N LEU A 71 -18.58 10.65 25.54
CA LEU A 71 -17.96 9.43 26.01
C LEU A 71 -19.05 8.39 26.22
N ILE A 72 -18.78 7.12 25.87
CA ILE A 72 -19.68 5.99 26.18
C ILE A 72 -18.87 4.86 26.78
N CYS A 73 -19.51 3.91 27.45
CA CYS A 73 -18.82 2.73 27.95
C CYS A 73 -18.20 1.91 26.80
N LYS A 74 -17.05 1.28 27.06
CA LYS A 74 -16.36 0.39 26.11
C LYS A 74 -17.27 -0.73 25.59
N HIS A 75 -18.21 -1.21 26.40
CA HIS A 75 -19.10 -2.32 26.03
C HIS A 75 -20.35 -1.91 25.23
N SER A 76 -20.66 -0.62 25.11
CA SER A 76 -21.86 -0.11 24.41
C SER A 76 -21.84 -0.25 22.87
N VAL A 77 -21.10 -1.21 22.28
CA VAL A 77 -20.88 -1.31 20.82
C VAL A 77 -21.25 -2.72 20.29
N LEU A 78 -22.08 -2.80 19.25
CA LEU A 78 -22.52 -4.02 18.51
C LEU A 78 -21.88 -4.11 17.09
N PRO A 79 -21.68 -5.31 16.44
CA PRO A 79 -20.77 -6.43 16.80
C PRO A 79 -19.98 -7.06 15.59
N PRO A 80 -19.21 -8.17 15.73
CA PRO A 80 -19.76 -9.54 15.80
C PRO A 80 -19.12 -10.41 16.91
N ASN A 81 -19.77 -10.50 18.07
CA ASN A 81 -19.66 -11.64 18.97
C ASN A 81 -20.96 -11.71 19.80
N PRO A 82 -21.44 -12.92 20.15
CA PRO A 82 -22.74 -13.13 20.81
C PRO A 82 -22.80 -12.69 22.30
N GLU A 83 -21.73 -12.12 22.85
CA GLU A 83 -21.63 -11.67 24.25
C GLU A 83 -21.58 -10.13 24.40
N THR A 84 -22.27 -9.38 23.53
CA THR A 84 -22.23 -7.91 23.57
C THR A 84 -23.22 -7.33 24.58
N ILE A 85 -22.70 -6.66 25.61
CA ILE A 85 -23.48 -5.98 26.65
C ILE A 85 -23.82 -4.57 26.20
N ASP A 86 -25.07 -4.31 25.81
CA ASP A 86 -25.53 -2.96 25.46
C ASP A 86 -25.61 -2.06 26.71
N CYS A 87 -24.52 -1.34 27.01
CA CYS A 87 -24.39 -0.56 28.23
C CYS A 87 -24.89 0.89 28.04
N PRO A 88 -25.80 1.41 28.89
CA PRO A 88 -26.39 2.75 28.73
C PRO A 88 -25.49 3.90 29.24
N ALA A 89 -24.33 3.59 29.81
CA ALA A 89 -23.45 4.59 30.42
C ALA A 89 -22.81 5.52 29.36
N SER A 90 -23.03 6.83 29.53
CA SER A 90 -22.48 7.88 28.66
C SER A 90 -22.32 9.22 29.37
N VAL A 91 -21.33 9.99 28.95
CA VAL A 91 -21.03 11.33 29.48
C VAL A 91 -20.84 12.28 28.32
N THR A 92 -21.59 13.37 28.30
CA THR A 92 -21.50 14.37 27.23
C THR A 92 -21.09 15.73 27.79
N LEU A 93 -20.01 16.29 27.25
CA LEU A 93 -19.52 17.63 27.51
C LEU A 93 -19.82 18.55 26.33
N ARG A 94 -20.18 19.81 26.62
CA ARG A 94 -20.39 20.86 25.63
C ARG A 94 -19.82 22.17 26.13
N LEU A 95 -19.40 23.02 25.20
CA LEU A 95 -18.97 24.38 25.49
C LEU A 95 -20.10 25.17 26.18
N GLY A 96 -19.76 25.82 27.29
CA GLY A 96 -20.69 26.65 28.05
C GLY A 96 -21.18 27.87 27.26
N PRO A 97 -22.27 28.53 27.69
CA PRO A 97 -22.88 29.65 26.97
C PRO A 97 -21.91 30.82 26.72
N LYS A 98 -21.00 31.06 27.66
CA LYS A 98 -19.98 32.11 27.61
C LYS A 98 -18.72 31.71 26.81
N LYS A 99 -18.67 30.49 26.28
CA LYS A 99 -17.56 29.94 25.47
C LYS A 99 -16.20 29.88 26.18
N ASP A 100 -16.21 29.81 27.50
CA ASP A 100 -15.03 29.90 28.37
C ASP A 100 -14.75 28.62 29.19
N ARG A 101 -15.64 27.62 29.11
CA ARG A 101 -15.56 26.37 29.87
C ARG A 101 -16.28 25.22 29.18
N LEU A 102 -15.93 23.99 29.51
CA LEU A 102 -16.69 22.78 29.17
C LEU A 102 -17.66 22.44 30.30
N VAL A 103 -18.90 22.14 29.95
CA VAL A 103 -19.96 21.79 30.90
C VAL A 103 -20.48 20.39 30.59
N VAL A 104 -20.62 19.55 31.61
CA VAL A 104 -21.28 18.24 31.50
C VAL A 104 -22.78 18.46 31.31
N ILE A 105 -23.28 18.18 30.12
CA ILE A 105 -24.70 18.36 29.77
C ILE A 105 -25.52 17.08 29.90
N GLU A 106 -24.84 15.93 29.96
CA GLU A 106 -25.45 14.61 30.09
C GLU A 106 -24.47 13.72 30.85
N ALA A 107 -24.97 12.98 31.84
CA ALA A 107 -24.18 12.02 32.61
C ALA A 107 -25.08 10.85 33.02
N SER A 108 -25.11 9.82 32.17
CA SER A 108 -25.65 8.50 32.50
C SER A 108 -24.49 7.65 32.99
N LEU A 109 -24.42 7.40 34.30
CA LEU A 109 -23.29 6.72 34.94
C LEU A 109 -23.62 5.28 35.38
N GLU A 110 -24.83 4.82 35.09
CA GLU A 110 -25.28 3.47 35.44
C GLU A 110 -24.77 2.46 34.41
N HIS A 111 -23.97 1.50 34.87
CA HIS A 111 -23.48 0.38 34.08
C HIS A 111 -24.32 -0.87 34.39
N ASN A 112 -24.70 -1.61 33.36
CA ASN A 112 -25.37 -2.91 33.48
C ASN A 112 -24.39 -4.10 33.54
N HIS A 113 -23.09 -3.82 33.74
CA HIS A 113 -22.03 -4.80 33.90
C HIS A 113 -21.03 -4.36 34.96
N ARG A 114 -20.19 -5.30 35.41
CA ARG A 114 -19.06 -5.03 36.30
C ARG A 114 -17.78 -5.53 35.65
N LEU A 115 -16.71 -4.75 35.72
CA LEU A 115 -15.39 -5.15 35.26
C LEU A 115 -14.64 -5.83 36.41
N SER A 116 -13.89 -6.89 36.11
CA SER A 116 -12.95 -7.45 37.07
C SER A 116 -11.73 -6.54 37.25
N GLU A 117 -11.04 -6.64 38.38
CA GLU A 117 -9.82 -5.85 38.64
C GLU A 117 -8.71 -6.15 37.61
N VAL A 118 -8.61 -7.39 37.16
CA VAL A 118 -7.62 -7.84 36.16
C VAL A 118 -7.91 -7.21 34.80
N GLU A 119 -9.17 -7.25 34.35
CA GLU A 119 -9.57 -6.61 33.09
C GLU A 119 -9.40 -5.10 33.14
N PHE A 120 -9.76 -4.47 34.25
CA PHE A 120 -9.57 -3.03 34.42
C PHE A 120 -8.08 -2.65 34.36
N ALA A 121 -7.21 -3.36 35.09
CA ALA A 121 -5.77 -3.10 35.09
C ALA A 121 -5.12 -3.32 33.71
N HIS A 122 -5.65 -4.25 32.91
CA HIS A 122 -5.16 -4.50 31.57
C HIS A 122 -5.51 -3.36 30.59
N TYR A 123 -6.72 -2.78 30.69
CA TYR A 123 -7.21 -1.82 29.71
C TYR A 123 -7.13 -0.35 30.14
N PHE A 124 -7.19 -0.05 31.43
CA PHE A 124 -7.15 1.32 31.93
C PHE A 124 -5.73 1.88 31.88
N LYS A 125 -5.56 3.06 31.29
CA LYS A 125 -4.32 3.82 31.32
C LYS A 125 -4.64 5.25 31.73
N ARG A 126 -3.96 5.79 32.74
CA ARG A 126 -4.08 7.21 33.09
C ARG A 126 -3.65 8.08 31.91
N HIS A 127 -4.24 9.26 31.82
CA HIS A 127 -4.05 10.22 30.74
C HIS A 127 -4.48 9.70 29.38
N GLN A 128 -5.33 8.67 29.29
CA GLN A 128 -5.78 8.15 27.99
C GLN A 128 -6.57 9.20 27.19
N LEU A 129 -7.38 10.05 27.84
CA LEU A 129 -8.06 11.17 27.17
C LEU A 129 -7.11 12.30 26.75
N GLU A 130 -5.94 12.38 27.36
CA GLU A 130 -4.85 13.28 26.98
C GLU A 130 -3.87 12.65 25.98
N ALA A 131 -3.81 11.33 25.89
CA ALA A 131 -3.02 10.57 24.92
C ALA A 131 -3.83 10.27 23.65
N SER A 132 -5.17 10.23 23.75
CA SER A 132 -6.16 10.21 22.64
C SER A 132 -6.16 11.52 21.84
N MET A 133 -5.10 12.30 22.00
CA MET A 133 -4.79 13.50 21.26
C MET A 133 -4.30 13.19 19.84
N GLY A 134 -4.01 11.95 19.46
CA GLY A 134 -3.97 11.53 18.05
C GLY A 134 -5.36 11.43 17.42
N LEU A 135 -5.45 10.83 16.24
CA LEU A 135 -6.74 10.43 15.66
C LEU A 135 -7.51 9.57 16.69
N PRO A 136 -8.79 9.84 16.99
CA PRO A 136 -9.55 9.05 17.95
C PRO A 136 -9.51 7.56 17.58
N ILE A 137 -9.31 6.67 18.56
CA ILE A 137 -9.19 5.22 18.35
C ILE A 137 -10.36 4.66 17.52
N ARG A 138 -11.57 5.20 17.69
CA ARG A 138 -12.72 4.81 16.86
C ARG A 138 -12.57 5.20 15.39
N ILE A 139 -12.02 6.39 15.13
CA ILE A 139 -11.78 6.87 13.77
C ILE A 139 -10.67 6.03 13.15
N THR A 140 -9.55 5.80 13.85
CA THR A 140 -8.46 4.95 13.33
C THR A 140 -8.93 3.52 13.08
N ASN A 141 -9.66 2.89 14.00
CA ASN A 141 -10.20 1.54 13.80
C ASN A 141 -11.23 1.49 12.66
N SER A 142 -12.03 2.55 12.48
CA SER A 142 -12.97 2.62 11.35
C SER A 142 -12.27 2.80 10.00
N VAL A 143 -11.15 3.53 9.99
CA VAL A 143 -10.31 3.80 8.83
C VAL A 143 -9.51 2.55 8.45
N SER A 144 -8.91 1.85 9.42
CA SER A 144 -8.16 0.59 9.20
C SER A 144 -8.99 -0.48 8.49
N LYS A 145 -10.31 -0.43 8.59
CA LYS A 145 -11.24 -1.43 8.01
C LYS A 145 -11.66 -1.14 6.57
N ARG A 146 -11.34 0.01 6.00
CA ARG A 146 -11.84 0.44 4.68
C ARG A 146 -10.79 1.20 3.88
N PHE A 147 -11.01 1.35 2.56
CA PHE A 147 -10.28 2.35 1.80
C PHE A 147 -10.69 3.76 2.25
N LEU A 148 -9.72 4.65 2.32
CA LEU A 148 -9.94 6.06 2.58
C LEU A 148 -10.84 6.64 1.48
N ALA A 149 -11.83 7.41 1.91
CA ALA A 149 -12.59 8.28 1.04
C ALA A 149 -12.06 9.72 1.18
N PRO A 150 -12.16 10.57 0.13
CA PRO A 150 -11.61 11.92 0.15
C PRO A 150 -12.15 12.78 1.30
N ASP A 151 -13.41 12.59 1.69
CA ASP A 151 -14.07 13.28 2.80
C ASP A 151 -13.49 12.90 4.18
N LEU A 152 -12.98 11.66 4.33
CA LEU A 152 -12.30 11.20 5.54
C LEU A 152 -10.93 11.85 5.70
N VAL A 153 -10.20 12.14 4.63
CA VAL A 153 -8.85 12.75 4.69
C VAL A 153 -8.91 14.09 5.43
N TRP A 154 -9.91 14.93 5.09
CA TRP A 154 -10.11 16.22 5.75
C TRP A 154 -10.39 16.08 7.24
N ASN A 155 -11.24 15.11 7.63
CA ASN A 155 -11.51 14.84 9.03
C ASN A 155 -10.22 14.48 9.77
N LEU A 156 -9.39 13.62 9.19
CA LEU A 156 -8.10 13.22 9.78
C LEU A 156 -7.12 14.39 9.89
N GLU A 157 -7.06 15.25 8.88
CA GLU A 157 -6.15 16.39 8.83
C GLU A 157 -6.50 17.42 9.93
N ASP A 158 -7.78 17.71 10.11
CA ASP A 158 -8.26 18.61 11.16
C ASP A 158 -7.93 18.11 12.58
N TYR A 159 -7.84 16.80 12.80
CA TYR A 159 -7.38 16.24 14.07
C TYR A 159 -5.87 16.36 14.27
N SER A 160 -5.08 16.25 13.19
CA SER A 160 -3.62 16.18 13.24
C SER A 160 -2.91 17.55 13.23
N LYS A 161 -3.56 18.61 12.74
CA LYS A 161 -2.98 19.96 12.49
C LYS A 161 -2.20 20.59 13.64
N ALA A 162 -2.48 20.24 14.89
CA ALA A 162 -1.82 20.82 16.06
C ALA A 162 -0.73 19.93 16.68
N LYS A 163 -0.49 18.71 16.17
CA LYS A 163 0.20 17.65 16.95
C LYS A 163 1.17 16.78 16.17
N ASP A 164 0.85 16.48 14.91
CA ASP A 164 1.69 15.65 14.06
C ASP A 164 1.82 16.29 12.67
N LYS A 165 2.89 17.06 12.51
CA LYS A 165 3.22 17.72 11.25
C LYS A 165 3.44 16.70 10.13
N GLY A 166 4.06 15.56 10.44
CA GLY A 166 4.32 14.50 9.46
C GLY A 166 3.03 13.85 8.95
N MET A 167 2.06 13.64 9.83
CA MET A 167 0.74 13.13 9.44
C MET A 167 -0.07 14.14 8.63
N CYS A 168 0.02 15.43 8.95
CA CYS A 168 -0.64 16.48 8.15
C CYS A 168 -0.05 16.55 6.74
N GLU A 169 1.28 16.50 6.61
CA GLU A 169 1.95 16.48 5.32
C GLU A 169 1.54 15.24 4.51
N LEU A 170 1.47 14.07 5.15
CA LEU A 170 1.02 12.84 4.51
C LEU A 170 -0.41 12.96 4.00
N LEU A 171 -1.34 13.39 4.86
CA LEU A 171 -2.74 13.56 4.49
C LEU A 171 -2.93 14.60 3.37
N SER A 172 -2.14 15.67 3.38
CA SER A 172 -2.10 16.65 2.28
C SER A 172 -1.64 16.04 0.95
N GLN A 173 -0.64 15.15 0.97
CA GLN A 173 -0.26 14.41 -0.23
C GLN A 173 -1.38 13.48 -0.73
N LEU A 174 -2.08 12.81 0.18
CA LEU A 174 -3.21 11.93 -0.17
C LEU A 174 -4.41 12.73 -0.71
N ASP A 175 -4.70 13.91 -0.17
CA ASP A 175 -5.72 14.82 -0.72
C ASP A 175 -5.35 15.28 -2.14
N GLY A 176 -4.08 15.62 -2.37
CA GLY A 176 -3.55 15.91 -3.70
C GLY A 176 -3.76 14.74 -4.67
N LEU A 177 -3.43 13.52 -4.24
CA LEU A 177 -3.65 12.30 -5.01
C LEU A 177 -5.13 12.11 -5.37
N PHE A 178 -6.06 12.24 -4.43
CA PHE A 178 -7.49 12.04 -4.74
C PHE A 178 -8.06 13.11 -5.67
N LYS A 179 -7.47 14.30 -5.71
CA LYS A 179 -7.83 15.35 -6.68
C LYS A 179 -7.34 15.03 -8.09
N SER A 180 -6.12 14.50 -8.22
CA SER A 180 -5.56 14.12 -9.53
C SER A 180 -6.04 12.75 -10.02
N ASP A 181 -6.30 11.82 -9.10
CA ASP A 181 -6.75 10.44 -9.36
C ASP A 181 -7.86 10.05 -8.36
N PRO A 182 -9.12 10.38 -8.67
CA PRO A 182 -10.27 10.02 -7.84
C PRO A 182 -10.48 8.51 -7.68
N GLY A 183 -9.92 7.69 -8.58
CA GLY A 183 -10.02 6.24 -8.56
C GLY A 183 -8.95 5.55 -7.72
N ALA A 184 -7.97 6.30 -7.19
CA ALA A 184 -6.93 5.77 -6.32
C ALA A 184 -7.52 5.06 -5.08
N LYS A 185 -6.87 3.97 -4.67
CA LYS A 185 -7.21 3.19 -3.47
C LYS A 185 -6.09 3.30 -2.46
N VAL A 186 -6.41 3.89 -1.31
CA VAL A 186 -5.48 4.09 -0.21
C VAL A 186 -6.06 3.52 1.06
N LYS A 187 -5.27 2.78 1.83
CA LYS A 187 -5.68 2.25 3.15
C LYS A 187 -4.63 2.62 4.19
N LEU A 188 -5.07 3.24 5.27
CA LEU A 188 -4.24 3.53 6.44
C LEU A 188 -4.63 2.55 7.55
N VAL A 189 -3.68 1.76 8.01
CA VAL A 189 -3.88 0.86 9.14
C VAL A 189 -3.11 1.40 10.32
N PHE A 190 -3.83 1.61 11.42
CA PHE A 190 -3.28 1.98 12.72
C PHE A 190 -3.20 0.76 13.62
N GLN A 191 -2.29 0.81 14.60
CA GLN A 191 -2.24 -0.17 15.67
C GLN A 191 -3.56 -0.18 16.46
N GLU A 192 -3.97 -1.35 16.94
CA GLU A 192 -5.14 -1.45 17.80
C GLU A 192 -4.89 -0.69 19.11
N ASP A 193 -5.91 0.04 19.55
CA ASP A 193 -5.93 0.80 20.81
C ASP A 193 -4.84 1.89 20.98
N VAL A 194 -4.03 2.13 19.94
CA VAL A 194 -3.03 3.19 19.88
C VAL A 194 -3.11 3.88 18.52
N ALA A 195 -3.26 5.21 18.48
CA ALA A 195 -3.36 5.98 17.23
C ALA A 195 -2.03 6.11 16.46
N VAL A 196 -1.24 5.04 16.42
CA VAL A 196 0.06 4.94 15.73
C VAL A 196 -0.15 4.26 14.39
N LEU A 197 0.38 4.87 13.32
CA LEU A 197 0.29 4.31 11.98
C LEU A 197 1.20 3.07 11.85
N ASN A 198 0.60 1.97 11.39
CA ASN A 198 1.27 0.70 11.11
C ASN A 198 1.59 0.55 9.64
N SER A 199 0.63 0.79 8.74
CA SER A 199 0.85 0.62 7.31
C SER A 199 0.01 1.55 6.43
N ILE A 200 0.55 1.85 5.26
CA ILE A 200 -0.08 2.60 4.18
C ILE A 200 -0.06 1.72 2.94
N PHE A 201 -1.22 1.27 2.49
CA PHE A 201 -1.37 0.66 1.17
C PHE A 201 -1.83 1.71 0.16
N LEU A 202 -1.25 1.67 -1.04
CA LEU A 202 -1.54 2.59 -2.14
C LEU A 202 -1.58 1.85 -3.48
N ALA A 203 -2.66 2.03 -4.22
CA ALA A 203 -2.80 1.61 -5.63
C ALA A 203 -3.55 2.69 -6.42
N THR A 204 -2.91 3.32 -7.39
CA THR A 204 -3.55 4.33 -8.27
C THR A 204 -4.41 3.67 -9.33
N SER A 205 -5.24 4.44 -10.04
CA SER A 205 -6.05 3.94 -11.15
C SER A 205 -5.17 3.31 -12.24
N HIS A 206 -4.02 3.91 -12.53
CA HIS A 206 -3.06 3.37 -13.49
C HIS A 206 -2.54 1.98 -13.08
N MET A 207 -2.08 1.85 -11.84
CA MET A 207 -1.58 0.58 -11.29
C MET A 207 -2.66 -0.51 -11.29
N ARG A 208 -3.90 -0.12 -10.95
CA ARG A 208 -5.06 -1.01 -11.00
C ARG A 208 -5.35 -1.47 -12.44
N GLY A 209 -5.28 -0.56 -13.41
CA GLY A 209 -5.44 -0.90 -14.82
C GLY A 209 -4.37 -1.87 -15.34
N LEU A 210 -3.13 -1.75 -14.87
CA LEU A 210 -2.05 -2.68 -15.22
C LEU A 210 -2.32 -4.10 -14.70
N VAL A 211 -2.63 -4.25 -13.41
CA VAL A 211 -2.88 -5.57 -12.83
C VAL A 211 -4.17 -6.21 -13.36
N GLN A 212 -5.16 -5.41 -13.76
CA GLN A 212 -6.36 -5.92 -14.45
C GLN A 212 -6.02 -6.54 -15.81
N ARG A 213 -5.07 -5.95 -16.55
CA ARG A 213 -4.65 -6.43 -17.88
C ARG A 213 -3.69 -7.62 -17.78
N PHE A 214 -2.81 -7.61 -16.78
CA PHE A 214 -1.76 -8.61 -16.61
C PHE A 214 -1.77 -9.31 -15.24
N PRO A 215 -2.89 -9.94 -14.82
CA PRO A 215 -3.01 -10.50 -13.47
C PRO A 215 -2.26 -11.82 -13.27
N ARG A 216 -1.78 -12.45 -14.35
CA ARG A 216 -1.33 -13.86 -14.33
C ARG A 216 -0.23 -14.14 -13.29
N CYS A 217 0.79 -13.29 -13.23
CA CYS A 217 1.93 -13.44 -12.33
C CYS A 217 2.16 -12.14 -11.56
N LEU A 218 2.26 -12.25 -10.24
CA LEU A 218 2.61 -11.15 -9.35
C LEU A 218 3.98 -11.40 -8.71
N TYR A 219 4.73 -10.33 -8.50
CA TYR A 219 6.04 -10.34 -7.84
C TYR A 219 6.01 -9.37 -6.67
N MET A 220 6.48 -9.79 -5.50
CA MET A 220 6.47 -8.95 -4.30
C MET A 220 7.77 -9.08 -3.52
N ASP A 221 8.35 -7.95 -3.13
CA ASP A 221 9.52 -7.94 -2.25
C ASP A 221 9.54 -6.68 -1.39
N ARG A 222 10.39 -6.69 -0.35
CA ARG A 222 10.83 -5.46 0.31
C ARG A 222 11.72 -4.69 -0.67
N ALA A 223 11.20 -3.58 -1.18
CA ALA A 223 11.86 -2.77 -2.20
C ALA A 223 12.91 -1.83 -1.59
N ALA A 224 12.60 -1.18 -0.47
CA ALA A 224 13.52 -0.24 0.18
C ALA A 224 13.27 -0.08 1.68
N CYS A 225 14.26 0.48 2.39
CA CYS A 225 14.13 0.95 3.77
C CYS A 225 13.77 2.43 3.75
N VAL A 226 12.54 2.80 4.12
CA VAL A 226 12.09 4.21 4.07
C VAL A 226 12.81 5.05 5.12
N ASN A 227 12.84 4.56 6.35
CA ASN A 227 13.56 5.15 7.48
C ASN A 227 13.82 4.05 8.54
N GLY A 228 14.25 4.43 9.74
CA GLY A 228 14.52 3.45 10.82
C GLY A 228 13.31 2.63 11.26
N GLU A 229 12.08 3.10 11.00
CA GLU A 229 10.84 2.47 11.46
C GLU A 229 10.05 1.76 10.35
N PHE A 230 10.09 2.28 9.12
CA PHE A 230 9.26 1.84 8.01
C PHE A 230 10.05 1.25 6.85
N ASP A 231 9.52 0.19 6.27
CA ASP A 231 9.98 -0.44 5.04
C ASP A 231 8.95 -0.30 3.92
N LEU A 232 9.42 -0.18 2.68
CA LEU A 232 8.61 -0.12 1.48
C LEU A 232 8.57 -1.51 0.84
N TYR A 233 7.36 -2.00 0.60
CA TYR A 233 7.06 -3.19 -0.18
C TYR A 233 6.40 -2.77 -1.49
N SER A 234 6.77 -3.45 -2.57
CA SER A 234 6.23 -3.20 -3.90
C SER A 234 5.65 -4.48 -4.47
N VAL A 235 4.50 -4.38 -5.12
CA VAL A 235 3.89 -5.46 -5.90
C VAL A 235 3.99 -5.11 -7.37
N LEU A 236 4.56 -6.01 -8.17
CA LEU A 236 4.74 -5.86 -9.61
C LEU A 236 3.93 -6.93 -10.36
N CYS A 237 3.44 -6.61 -11.55
CA CYS A 237 3.03 -7.59 -12.57
C CYS A 237 4.04 -7.61 -13.71
N GLU A 238 3.94 -8.59 -14.61
CA GLU A 238 4.70 -8.61 -15.85
C GLU A 238 3.82 -8.13 -17.01
N ASP A 239 4.24 -7.07 -17.70
CA ASP A 239 3.53 -6.56 -18.88
C ASP A 239 3.77 -7.42 -20.13
N ALA A 240 3.08 -7.10 -21.23
CA ALA A 240 3.19 -7.87 -22.48
C ALA A 240 4.58 -7.76 -23.15
N ASN A 241 5.43 -6.84 -22.70
CA ASN A 241 6.81 -6.70 -23.15
C ASN A 241 7.80 -7.45 -22.23
N GLY A 242 7.30 -8.19 -21.24
CA GLY A 242 8.11 -8.93 -20.28
C GLY A 242 8.77 -8.03 -19.24
N ARG A 243 8.21 -6.86 -18.93
CA ARG A 243 8.77 -5.94 -17.92
C ARG A 243 7.95 -5.96 -16.64
N GLY A 244 8.64 -5.85 -15.50
CA GLY A 244 8.01 -5.62 -14.20
C GLY A 244 7.37 -4.23 -14.11
N ARG A 245 6.07 -4.18 -13.82
CA ARG A 245 5.28 -2.95 -13.70
C ARG A 245 4.59 -2.86 -12.34
N GLU A 246 4.65 -1.69 -11.72
CA GLU A 246 4.14 -1.46 -10.38
C GLU A 246 2.60 -1.50 -10.33
N CYS A 247 2.07 -2.35 -9.46
CA CYS A 247 0.64 -2.58 -9.26
C CYS A 247 0.13 -2.07 -7.90
N ALA A 248 1.01 -2.01 -6.90
CA ALA A 248 0.73 -1.42 -5.60
C ALA A 248 2.02 -1.16 -4.82
N TYR A 249 1.91 -0.22 -3.88
CA TYR A 249 2.91 -0.01 -2.85
C TYR A 249 2.32 -0.24 -1.47
N CYS A 250 3.16 -0.69 -0.54
CA CYS A 250 2.83 -0.70 0.87
C CYS A 250 4.02 -0.21 1.70
N VAL A 251 3.82 0.89 2.43
CA VAL A 251 4.79 1.36 3.42
C VAL A 251 4.35 0.84 4.78
N ALA A 252 5.13 -0.02 5.40
CA ALA A 252 4.76 -0.69 6.64
C ALA A 252 5.84 -0.56 7.71
N ARG A 253 5.40 -0.41 8.96
CA ARG A 253 6.26 -0.45 10.13
C ARG A 253 6.89 -1.85 10.25
N ARG A 254 8.13 -1.92 10.70
CA ARG A 254 8.83 -3.19 10.90
C ARG A 254 8.11 -4.08 11.93
N GLY A 255 8.03 -5.37 11.62
CA GLY A 255 7.43 -6.37 12.50
C GLY A 255 5.90 -6.40 12.50
N VAL A 256 5.24 -5.76 11.53
CA VAL A 256 3.78 -5.91 11.35
C VAL A 256 3.47 -7.34 10.91
N PRO A 257 2.65 -8.10 11.66
CA PRO A 257 2.26 -9.46 11.30
C PRO A 257 1.29 -9.43 10.11
N ASP A 258 1.17 -10.57 9.41
CA ASP A 258 0.23 -10.80 8.30
C ASP A 258 0.33 -9.74 7.17
N LEU A 259 1.49 -9.09 7.03
CA LEU A 259 1.66 -7.97 6.12
C LEU A 259 1.44 -8.38 4.66
N VAL A 260 1.89 -9.57 4.27
CA VAL A 260 1.68 -10.10 2.91
C VAL A 260 0.20 -10.29 2.64
N LEU A 261 -0.51 -10.96 3.56
CA LEU A 261 -1.93 -11.17 3.45
C LEU A 261 -2.68 -9.83 3.35
N PHE A 262 -2.31 -8.85 4.18
CA PHE A 262 -2.85 -7.51 4.12
C PHE A 262 -2.65 -6.83 2.76
N ILE A 263 -1.43 -6.90 2.20
CA ILE A 263 -1.11 -6.29 0.90
C ILE A 263 -1.91 -6.96 -0.21
N VAL A 264 -1.91 -8.29 -0.26
CA VAL A 264 -2.61 -9.07 -1.30
C VAL A 264 -4.13 -8.88 -1.18
N ALA A 265 -4.69 -8.92 0.03
CA ALA A 265 -6.11 -8.65 0.27
C ALA A 265 -6.49 -7.23 -0.15
N SER A 266 -5.66 -6.24 0.16
CA SER A 266 -5.90 -4.85 -0.25
C SER A 266 -5.83 -4.67 -1.77
N LEU A 267 -4.93 -5.39 -2.45
CA LEU A 267 -4.86 -5.39 -3.92
C LEU A 267 -6.11 -6.04 -4.54
N VAL A 268 -6.53 -7.21 -4.06
CA VAL A 268 -7.75 -7.88 -4.54
C VAL A 268 -9.01 -7.07 -4.23
N GLN A 269 -9.09 -6.41 -3.07
CA GLN A 269 -10.19 -5.49 -2.76
C GLN A 269 -10.21 -4.25 -3.69
N SER A 270 -9.03 -3.81 -4.14
CA SER A 270 -8.91 -2.71 -5.12
C SER A 270 -9.28 -3.14 -6.54
N VAL A 271 -9.05 -4.41 -6.86
CA VAL A 271 -9.29 -5.01 -8.17
C VAL A 271 -9.86 -6.44 -8.01
N PRO A 272 -11.16 -6.60 -7.77
CA PRO A 272 -11.75 -7.91 -7.47
C PRO A 272 -11.57 -8.96 -8.58
N ASP A 273 -11.54 -8.52 -9.84
CA ASP A 273 -11.50 -9.40 -11.01
C ASP A 273 -10.25 -10.27 -11.08
N ILE A 274 -9.14 -9.85 -10.44
CA ILE A 274 -7.88 -10.61 -10.49
C ILE A 274 -7.92 -11.87 -9.62
N LYS A 275 -8.87 -11.97 -8.67
CA LYS A 275 -8.90 -13.00 -7.62
C LYS A 275 -8.72 -14.43 -8.16
N LEU A 276 -9.35 -14.74 -9.29
CA LEU A 276 -9.30 -16.06 -9.93
C LEU A 276 -8.33 -16.13 -11.12
N GLN A 277 -7.73 -14.99 -11.49
CA GLN A 277 -6.86 -14.88 -12.66
C GLN A 277 -5.37 -14.99 -12.29
N VAL A 278 -4.99 -14.59 -11.08
CA VAL A 278 -3.62 -14.78 -10.59
C VAL A 278 -3.32 -16.27 -10.48
N ARG A 279 -2.23 -16.70 -11.13
CA ARG A 279 -1.75 -18.08 -11.14
C ARG A 279 -0.49 -18.29 -10.31
N CYS A 280 0.31 -17.24 -10.15
CA CYS A 280 1.54 -17.29 -9.38
C CYS A 280 1.79 -15.98 -8.63
N LEU A 281 2.17 -16.08 -7.36
CA LEU A 281 2.76 -15.00 -6.58
C LEU A 281 4.18 -15.39 -6.20
N THR A 282 5.17 -14.69 -6.74
CA THR A 282 6.58 -14.89 -6.38
C THR A 282 7.01 -13.83 -5.38
N VAL A 283 7.44 -14.26 -4.19
CA VAL A 283 7.90 -13.37 -3.13
C VAL A 283 9.41 -13.43 -2.94
N GLY A 284 9.98 -12.38 -2.36
CA GLY A 284 11.38 -12.37 -1.94
C GLY A 284 11.66 -13.29 -0.76
N ALA A 285 12.91 -13.74 -0.62
CA ALA A 285 13.33 -14.66 0.45
C ALA A 285 13.19 -14.08 1.88
N GLY A 286 13.15 -12.75 2.01
CA GLY A 286 12.92 -12.07 3.29
C GLY A 286 11.45 -11.83 3.63
N VAL A 287 10.52 -12.25 2.77
CA VAL A 287 9.08 -12.10 2.97
C VAL A 287 8.54 -13.33 3.68
N THR A 288 7.99 -13.14 4.88
CA THR A 288 7.38 -14.18 5.72
C THR A 288 5.85 -14.17 5.61
N ASP A 289 5.17 -15.12 6.26
CA ASP A 289 3.70 -15.11 6.45
C ASP A 289 2.90 -15.23 5.14
N VAL A 290 3.29 -16.19 4.31
CA VAL A 290 2.68 -16.45 3.00
C VAL A 290 1.60 -17.54 3.00
N ASP A 291 1.46 -18.27 4.11
CA ASP A 291 0.61 -19.47 4.19
C ASP A 291 -0.88 -19.17 3.94
N ALA A 292 -1.36 -17.99 4.37
CA ALA A 292 -2.75 -17.58 4.23
C ALA A 292 -3.08 -16.93 2.87
N VAL A 293 -2.10 -16.74 1.97
CA VAL A 293 -2.32 -16.06 0.69
C VAL A 293 -3.34 -16.79 -0.19
N GLU A 294 -3.39 -18.12 -0.11
CA GLU A 294 -4.33 -18.96 -0.88
C GLU A 294 -5.80 -18.69 -0.49
N GLU A 295 -6.07 -18.15 0.71
CA GLU A 295 -7.43 -17.74 1.11
C GLU A 295 -7.93 -16.54 0.28
N VAL A 296 -7.00 -15.68 -0.14
CA VAL A 296 -7.29 -14.46 -0.92
C VAL A 296 -7.14 -14.70 -2.42
N LEU A 297 -6.14 -15.48 -2.83
CA LEU A 297 -5.86 -15.85 -4.21
C LEU A 297 -5.92 -17.38 -4.39
N PRO A 298 -7.13 -17.97 -4.45
CA PRO A 298 -7.32 -19.42 -4.39
C PRO A 298 -6.78 -20.18 -5.62
N CYS A 299 -6.48 -19.48 -6.71
CA CYS A 299 -5.90 -20.06 -7.91
C CYS A 299 -4.40 -19.79 -8.06
N ALA A 300 -3.81 -19.06 -7.12
CA ALA A 300 -2.42 -18.67 -7.16
C ALA A 300 -1.55 -19.66 -6.39
N ARG A 301 -0.45 -20.06 -7.02
CA ARG A 301 0.64 -20.75 -6.34
C ARG A 301 1.62 -19.74 -5.77
N VAL A 302 1.97 -19.86 -4.49
CA VAL A 302 3.00 -19.00 -3.89
C VAL A 302 4.39 -19.63 -4.07
N GLN A 303 5.34 -18.82 -4.50
CA GLN A 303 6.73 -19.20 -4.69
C GLN A 303 7.67 -18.21 -4.01
N ILE A 304 8.82 -18.69 -3.56
CA ILE A 304 9.91 -17.84 -3.04
C ILE A 304 11.00 -17.77 -4.11
N CYS A 305 11.59 -16.59 -4.32
CA CYS A 305 12.64 -16.39 -5.30
C CYS A 305 13.85 -17.31 -5.03
N ARG A 306 13.99 -18.36 -5.84
CA ARG A 306 15.06 -19.37 -5.73
C ARG A 306 16.45 -18.77 -5.58
N LEU A 307 16.76 -17.75 -6.38
CA LEU A 307 18.10 -17.15 -6.40
C LEU A 307 18.41 -16.40 -5.10
N GLN A 308 17.42 -15.74 -4.49
CA GLN A 308 17.60 -15.12 -3.17
C GLN A 308 17.72 -16.18 -2.05
N VAL A 309 17.01 -17.31 -2.17
CA VAL A 309 17.20 -18.45 -1.25
C VAL A 309 18.62 -18.99 -1.32
N LEU A 310 19.15 -19.20 -2.54
CA LEU A 310 20.54 -19.60 -2.74
C LEU A 310 21.53 -18.59 -2.17
N GLU A 311 21.30 -17.29 -2.38
CA GLU A 311 22.15 -16.24 -1.81
C GLU A 311 22.17 -16.28 -0.28
N ALA A 312 21.00 -16.44 0.35
CA ALA A 312 20.90 -16.57 1.81
C ALA A 312 21.64 -17.81 2.32
N LEU A 313 21.49 -18.95 1.63
CA LEU A 313 22.18 -20.20 1.97
C LEU A 313 23.70 -20.10 1.80
N TYR A 314 24.18 -19.47 0.73
CA TYR A 314 25.61 -19.22 0.52
C TYR A 314 26.16 -18.32 1.61
N ARG A 315 25.50 -17.20 1.90
CA ARG A 315 25.92 -16.29 2.97
C ARG A 315 26.02 -17.03 4.30
N LYS A 316 25.04 -17.89 4.62
CA LYS A 316 25.07 -18.67 5.86
C LYS A 316 26.17 -19.71 5.90
N ALA A 317 26.48 -20.35 4.77
CA ALA A 317 27.60 -21.29 4.67
C ALA A 317 28.94 -20.58 4.90
N CYS A 318 29.13 -19.37 4.35
CA CYS A 318 30.30 -18.53 4.59
C CYS A 318 30.41 -18.11 6.07
N GLU A 319 29.32 -17.62 6.67
CA GLU A 319 29.27 -17.19 8.08
C GLU A 319 29.69 -18.29 9.06
N LEU A 320 29.29 -19.54 8.77
CA LEU A 320 29.60 -20.71 9.59
C LEU A 320 30.94 -21.36 9.25
N ALA A 321 31.73 -20.76 8.35
CA ALA A 321 33.01 -21.27 7.87
C ALA A 321 32.93 -22.75 7.48
N ALA A 322 31.93 -23.12 6.67
CA ALA A 322 31.70 -24.52 6.32
C ALA A 322 32.97 -25.14 5.68
N PRO A 323 33.48 -26.27 6.21
CA PRO A 323 34.60 -26.98 5.61
C PRO A 323 34.17 -27.46 4.22
N LYS A 324 35.05 -27.28 3.23
CA LYS A 324 34.76 -27.57 1.80
C LYS A 324 33.57 -26.74 1.29
N GLU A 325 33.54 -25.45 1.61
CA GLU A 325 32.49 -24.50 1.20
C GLU A 325 32.09 -24.64 -0.28
N ASP A 326 33.05 -24.76 -1.20
CA ASP A 326 32.76 -24.93 -2.63
C ASP A 326 31.88 -26.15 -2.92
N LYS A 327 32.10 -27.26 -2.22
CA LYS A 327 31.26 -28.47 -2.35
C LYS A 327 29.86 -28.22 -1.82
N VAL A 328 29.73 -27.57 -0.67
CA VAL A 328 28.44 -27.18 -0.08
C VAL A 328 27.68 -26.26 -1.04
N ARG A 329 28.33 -25.24 -1.60
CA ARG A 329 27.72 -24.31 -2.56
C ARG A 329 27.25 -25.00 -3.84
N ASN A 330 28.05 -25.93 -4.37
CA ASN A 330 27.68 -26.72 -5.54
C ASN A 330 26.49 -27.64 -5.26
N LEU A 331 26.45 -28.30 -4.09
CA LEU A 331 25.31 -29.12 -3.68
C LEU A 331 24.03 -28.30 -3.55
N LEU A 332 24.09 -27.15 -2.87
CA LEU A 332 22.95 -26.22 -2.76
C LEU A 332 22.46 -25.75 -4.13
N HIS A 333 23.39 -25.40 -5.04
CA HIS A 333 23.06 -25.03 -6.42
C HIS A 333 22.30 -26.16 -7.14
N ASN A 334 22.80 -27.39 -7.01
CA ASN A 334 22.21 -28.56 -7.66
C ASN A 334 20.86 -28.95 -7.06
N MET A 335 20.69 -28.81 -5.74
CA MET A 335 19.41 -28.98 -5.06
C MET A 335 18.37 -27.97 -5.56
N ALA A 336 18.73 -26.69 -5.59
CA ALA A 336 17.83 -25.64 -6.01
C ALA A 336 17.37 -25.80 -7.47
N ASN A 337 18.25 -26.29 -8.34
CA ASN A 337 17.98 -26.54 -9.75
C ASN A 337 17.66 -28.00 -10.07
N ALA A 338 17.32 -28.81 -9.06
CA ALA A 338 17.04 -30.22 -9.26
C ALA A 338 15.87 -30.43 -10.23
N SER A 339 16.03 -31.37 -11.16
CA SER A 339 15.01 -31.68 -12.18
C SER A 339 13.89 -32.59 -11.70
N SER A 340 14.01 -33.19 -10.51
CA SER A 340 12.95 -33.98 -9.90
C SER A 340 13.13 -34.07 -8.38
N PRO A 341 12.06 -34.41 -7.63
CA PRO A 341 12.14 -34.65 -6.19
C PRO A 341 13.19 -35.70 -5.81
N ARG A 342 13.38 -36.74 -6.64
CA ARG A 342 14.37 -37.80 -6.40
C ARG A 342 15.80 -37.26 -6.47
N ILE A 343 16.09 -36.44 -7.48
CA ILE A 343 17.41 -35.80 -7.65
C ILE A 343 17.67 -34.82 -6.50
N TYR A 344 16.64 -34.06 -6.10
CA TYR A 344 16.73 -33.19 -4.94
C TYR A 344 17.09 -33.96 -3.66
N SER A 345 16.42 -35.10 -3.39
CA SER A 345 16.72 -35.92 -2.21
C SER A 345 18.12 -36.54 -2.23
N GLN A 346 18.65 -36.87 -3.41
CA GLN A 346 20.03 -37.35 -3.55
C GLN A 346 21.03 -36.27 -3.11
N TYR A 347 20.90 -35.06 -3.65
CA TYR A 347 21.79 -33.97 -3.26
C TYR A 347 21.62 -33.53 -1.80
N LEU A 348 20.43 -33.70 -1.22
CA LEU A 348 20.22 -33.48 0.20
C LEU A 348 21.01 -34.49 1.05
N SER A 349 21.01 -35.77 0.68
CA SER A 349 21.82 -36.79 1.36
C SER A 349 23.32 -36.46 1.25
N ASP A 350 23.78 -36.05 0.06
CA ASP A 350 25.18 -35.66 -0.13
C ASP A 350 25.54 -34.40 0.70
N LEU A 351 24.57 -33.49 0.91
CA LEU A 351 24.75 -32.31 1.74
C LEU A 351 24.84 -32.68 3.22
N GLU A 352 24.04 -33.63 3.70
CA GLU A 352 24.09 -34.15 5.08
C GLU A 352 25.45 -34.76 5.43
N ASP A 353 26.12 -35.39 4.46
CA ASP A 353 27.44 -36.00 4.64
C ASP A 353 28.60 -34.98 4.71
N VAL A 354 28.41 -33.79 4.14
CA VAL A 354 29.50 -32.80 3.92
C VAL A 354 29.32 -31.55 4.77
N ALA A 355 28.10 -31.11 5.01
CA ALA A 355 27.83 -29.84 5.69
C ALA A 355 28.04 -29.92 7.21
N PRO A 356 28.49 -28.83 7.86
CA PRO A 356 28.46 -28.73 9.32
C PRO A 356 27.06 -28.95 9.88
N LEU A 357 26.99 -29.59 11.05
CA LEU A 357 25.73 -29.78 11.76
C LEU A 357 24.96 -28.46 11.98
N ALA A 358 25.66 -27.38 12.34
CA ALA A 358 25.04 -26.07 12.55
C ALA A 358 24.42 -25.49 11.26
N PHE A 359 25.04 -25.73 10.11
CA PHE A 359 24.49 -25.29 8.83
C PHE A 359 23.29 -26.14 8.44
N LEU A 360 23.38 -27.46 8.60
CA LEU A 360 22.31 -28.39 8.28
C LEU A 360 21.05 -28.11 9.13
N GLN A 361 21.22 -27.84 10.43
CA GLN A 361 20.13 -27.44 11.33
C GLN A 361 19.43 -26.18 10.81
N TYR A 362 20.19 -25.12 10.51
CA TYR A 362 19.65 -23.90 9.92
C TYR A 362 18.86 -24.17 8.63
N TYR A 363 19.42 -24.98 7.73
CA TYR A 363 18.78 -25.32 6.46
C TYR A 363 17.45 -26.05 6.66
N LEU A 364 17.44 -27.09 7.51
CA LEU A 364 16.27 -27.91 7.76
C LEU A 364 15.13 -27.10 8.40
N GLU A 365 15.46 -26.25 9.37
CA GLU A 365 14.50 -25.41 10.08
C GLU A 365 13.96 -24.29 9.19
N THR A 366 14.81 -23.65 8.36
CA THR A 366 14.46 -22.41 7.66
C THR A 366 13.96 -22.64 6.22
N TRP A 367 14.49 -23.62 5.50
CA TRP A 367 14.31 -23.74 4.04
C TRP A 367 13.81 -25.11 3.57
N HIS A 368 14.03 -26.17 4.33
CA HIS A 368 13.62 -27.51 3.88
C HIS A 368 12.10 -27.72 4.00
N HIS A 369 11.47 -27.15 5.04
CA HIS A 369 10.03 -27.28 5.26
C HIS A 369 9.21 -26.69 4.09
N ASN A 370 9.68 -25.58 3.49
CA ASN A 370 9.05 -24.88 2.38
C ASN A 370 9.72 -25.13 1.01
N LYS A 371 10.50 -26.22 0.86
CA LYS A 371 11.20 -26.59 -0.40
C LYS A 371 10.32 -26.58 -1.67
N GLY A 372 9.04 -26.90 -1.52
CA GLY A 372 8.05 -26.91 -2.60
C GLY A 372 7.73 -25.51 -3.17
N MET A 373 8.20 -24.45 -2.51
CA MET A 373 7.96 -23.06 -2.91
C MET A 373 9.15 -22.44 -3.66
N TRP A 374 10.35 -23.01 -3.57
CA TRP A 374 11.55 -22.38 -4.15
C TRP A 374 12.40 -23.28 -5.06
N ALA A 375 12.38 -24.61 -4.89
CA ALA A 375 13.19 -25.47 -5.73
C ALA A 375 12.56 -25.71 -7.12
N GLU A 376 13.39 -25.80 -8.16
CA GLU A 376 13.00 -25.85 -9.57
C GLU A 376 12.07 -27.03 -9.91
N CYS A 377 12.29 -28.22 -9.33
CA CYS A 377 11.41 -29.37 -9.57
C CYS A 377 9.96 -29.16 -9.10
N TRP A 378 9.73 -28.19 -8.22
CA TRP A 378 8.41 -27.74 -7.81
C TRP A 378 8.12 -26.32 -8.31
N ALA A 379 8.76 -25.80 -9.36
CA ALA A 379 8.40 -24.47 -9.87
C ALA A 379 6.97 -24.44 -10.46
N PHE A 380 6.31 -23.28 -10.45
CA PHE A 380 5.05 -23.05 -11.17
C PHE A 380 5.23 -23.25 -12.69
N GLU A 381 6.31 -22.70 -13.25
CA GLU A 381 6.76 -22.95 -14.61
C GLU A 381 8.22 -23.41 -14.58
N ARG A 382 8.46 -24.60 -15.14
CA ARG A 382 9.79 -25.20 -15.18
C ARG A 382 10.61 -24.62 -16.34
N ASN A 383 11.91 -24.51 -16.15
CA ASN A 383 12.89 -24.03 -17.13
C ASN A 383 12.59 -22.62 -17.67
N ARG A 384 11.82 -21.82 -16.94
CA ARG A 384 11.64 -20.40 -17.23
C ARG A 384 12.67 -19.62 -16.41
N ASP A 385 13.38 -18.71 -17.06
CA ASP A 385 14.22 -17.75 -16.35
C ASP A 385 13.37 -17.01 -15.33
N CYS A 386 13.83 -16.92 -14.08
CA CYS A 386 13.08 -16.29 -13.00
C CYS A 386 13.15 -14.76 -13.18
N PRO A 387 12.10 -14.11 -13.72
CA PRO A 387 12.20 -12.70 -14.09
C PRO A 387 12.13 -11.79 -12.84
N PHE A 388 11.83 -12.36 -11.67
CA PHE A 388 11.72 -11.66 -10.39
C PHE A 388 12.93 -10.78 -10.10
N LEU A 389 14.16 -11.29 -10.28
CA LEU A 389 15.36 -10.50 -9.96
C LEU A 389 15.56 -9.32 -10.91
N GLU A 390 15.26 -9.52 -12.20
CA GLU A 390 15.34 -8.47 -13.21
C GLU A 390 14.30 -7.38 -12.90
N HIS A 391 13.03 -7.78 -12.70
CA HIS A 391 11.94 -6.88 -12.35
C HIS A 391 12.24 -6.08 -11.08
N MET A 392 12.71 -6.76 -10.03
CA MET A 392 12.99 -6.11 -8.76
C MET A 392 14.25 -5.23 -8.80
N SER A 393 15.28 -5.61 -9.56
CA SER A 393 16.50 -4.79 -9.68
C SER A 393 16.23 -3.51 -10.46
N PHE A 394 15.48 -3.59 -11.57
CA PHE A 394 15.04 -2.43 -12.32
C PHE A 394 14.15 -1.51 -11.47
N HIS A 395 13.18 -2.08 -10.76
CA HIS A 395 12.33 -1.32 -9.84
C HIS A 395 13.14 -0.61 -8.75
N ARG A 396 14.12 -1.29 -8.12
CA ARG A 396 15.00 -0.68 -7.11
C ARG A 396 15.85 0.44 -7.69
N GLN A 397 16.34 0.30 -8.93
CA GLN A 397 17.06 1.37 -9.61
C GLN A 397 16.18 2.61 -9.82
N LYS A 398 14.92 2.43 -10.26
CA LYS A 398 13.93 3.51 -10.35
C LYS A 398 13.74 4.21 -9.01
N LEU A 399 13.51 3.43 -7.94
CA LEU A 399 13.37 3.98 -6.58
C LEU A 399 14.60 4.77 -6.14
N CYS A 400 15.81 4.24 -6.29
CA CYS A 400 17.05 4.92 -5.89
C CYS A 400 17.28 6.22 -6.67
N SER A 401 16.85 6.29 -7.93
CA SER A 401 16.98 7.51 -8.75
C SER A 401 16.02 8.63 -8.33
N ALA A 402 14.87 8.29 -7.74
CA ALA A 402 13.82 9.24 -7.39
C ALA A 402 13.71 9.53 -5.88
N LEU A 403 14.14 8.60 -5.02
CA LEU A 403 13.98 8.68 -3.57
C LEU A 403 15.33 8.88 -2.88
N GLY A 404 15.55 10.07 -2.31
CA GLY A 404 16.69 10.35 -1.44
C GLY A 404 16.47 9.84 -0.01
N LEU A 405 16.68 8.53 0.22
CA LEU A 405 16.49 7.89 1.53
C LEU A 405 17.58 8.26 2.55
N PRO A 406 17.27 8.38 3.87
CA PRO A 406 15.97 8.14 4.52
C PRO A 406 14.96 9.29 4.34
N LEU A 407 13.66 8.97 4.29
CA LEU A 407 12.58 9.92 4.05
C LEU A 407 11.47 9.85 5.12
N GLY A 408 10.77 10.97 5.30
CA GLY A 408 9.46 10.98 5.95
C GLY A 408 8.39 10.33 5.07
N LEU A 409 7.31 9.81 5.68
CA LEU A 409 6.25 9.09 4.95
C LEU A 409 5.62 9.93 3.83
N ALA A 410 5.36 11.22 4.08
CA ALA A 410 4.79 12.12 3.07
C ALA A 410 5.71 12.29 1.84
N ALA A 411 7.02 12.44 2.06
CA ALA A 411 8.00 12.56 0.99
C ALA A 411 8.16 11.24 0.21
N CYS A 412 8.08 10.10 0.92
CA CYS A 412 8.07 8.78 0.29
C CYS A 412 6.85 8.62 -0.64
N ILE A 413 5.63 8.89 -0.17
CA ILE A 413 4.42 8.79 -1.01
C ILE A 413 4.50 9.72 -2.22
N ARG A 414 4.92 10.97 -2.04
CA ARG A 414 5.12 11.91 -3.16
C ARG A 414 6.10 11.35 -4.19
N GLY A 415 7.27 10.90 -3.78
CA GLY A 415 8.26 10.34 -4.73
C GLY A 415 7.77 9.06 -5.42
N LEU A 416 6.96 8.23 -4.76
CA LEU A 416 6.33 7.07 -5.39
C LEU A 416 5.28 7.46 -6.44
N LEU A 417 4.58 8.59 -6.25
CA LEU A 417 3.64 9.13 -7.24
C LEU A 417 4.39 9.80 -8.40
N ASP A 418 5.50 10.49 -8.14
CA ASP A 418 6.35 11.10 -9.17
C ASP A 418 6.97 10.06 -10.12
N LEU A 419 7.19 8.83 -9.61
CA LEU A 419 7.61 7.68 -10.41
C LEU A 419 6.51 7.16 -11.35
N GLN A 420 5.25 7.48 -11.11
CA GLN A 420 4.12 7.10 -11.99
C GLN A 420 3.90 8.13 -13.10
N ALA A 421 4.96 8.41 -13.86
CA ALA A 421 4.90 9.31 -14.99
C ALA A 421 5.34 8.59 -16.26
N LEU A 422 4.69 8.88 -17.38
CA LEU A 422 5.00 8.28 -18.67
C LEU A 422 6.49 8.41 -19.01
N ARG A 423 7.10 9.58 -18.75
CA ARG A 423 8.53 9.84 -18.95
C ARG A 423 9.46 8.81 -18.29
N VAL A 424 9.06 8.27 -17.13
CA VAL A 424 9.83 7.25 -16.40
C VAL A 424 9.78 5.92 -17.13
N GLU A 425 8.60 5.53 -17.62
CA GLU A 425 8.40 4.30 -18.39
C GLU A 425 9.05 4.36 -19.77
N VAL A 426 9.07 5.55 -20.36
CA VAL A 426 9.67 5.86 -21.65
C VAL A 426 11.19 5.79 -21.61
N ALA A 427 11.82 6.23 -20.52
CA ALA A 427 13.27 6.13 -20.34
C ALA A 427 13.77 4.67 -20.37
N ALA A 428 12.89 3.70 -20.08
CA ALA A 428 13.18 2.27 -20.08
C ALA A 428 12.98 1.59 -21.45
N LEU A 429 12.63 2.34 -22.49
CA LEU A 429 12.27 1.81 -23.80
C LEU A 429 13.50 1.33 -24.60
N ASN A 430 13.53 0.04 -24.96
CA ASN A 430 14.45 -0.50 -25.95
C ASN A 430 13.92 -0.29 -27.38
N GLU A 431 14.14 0.92 -27.90
CA GLU A 431 13.72 1.36 -29.24
C GLU A 431 14.33 0.53 -30.37
N GLU A 432 15.61 0.15 -30.24
CA GLU A 432 16.33 -0.59 -31.28
C GLU A 432 15.64 -1.93 -31.55
N ARG A 433 15.37 -2.70 -30.48
CA ARG A 433 14.67 -3.98 -30.58
C ARG A 433 13.30 -3.86 -31.25
N VAL A 434 12.51 -2.84 -30.89
CA VAL A 434 11.17 -2.65 -31.47
C VAL A 434 11.26 -2.20 -32.93
N SER A 435 12.20 -1.30 -33.24
CA SER A 435 12.43 -0.82 -34.61
C SER A 435 12.86 -1.95 -35.54
N ASP A 436 13.71 -2.86 -35.08
CA ASP A 436 14.16 -4.01 -35.85
C ASP A 436 13.01 -4.95 -36.21
N LEU A 437 12.08 -5.17 -35.28
CA LEU A 437 10.87 -5.97 -35.53
C LEU A 437 9.98 -5.32 -36.60
N TYR A 438 9.76 -4.01 -36.55
CA TYR A 438 9.00 -3.32 -37.60
C TYR A 438 9.74 -3.29 -38.94
N ARG A 439 11.06 -3.16 -38.95
CA ARG A 439 11.88 -3.22 -40.18
C ARG A 439 11.79 -4.58 -40.87
N ALA A 440 11.65 -5.65 -40.10
CA ALA A 440 11.42 -6.99 -40.64
C ALA A 440 9.98 -7.17 -41.16
N ALA A 441 9.02 -6.37 -40.68
CA ALA A 441 7.59 -6.54 -40.97
C ALA A 441 7.03 -5.63 -42.07
N CYS A 442 7.70 -4.54 -42.44
CA CYS A 442 7.17 -3.58 -43.42
C CYS A 442 8.25 -2.95 -44.33
N PRO A 443 7.86 -2.31 -45.45
CA PRO A 443 8.81 -1.68 -46.38
C PRO A 443 9.71 -0.62 -45.71
N PRO A 444 10.92 -0.36 -46.22
CA PRO A 444 11.90 0.53 -45.59
C PRO A 444 11.37 1.93 -45.25
N GLU A 445 10.57 2.54 -46.12
CA GLU A 445 9.96 3.86 -45.89
C GLU A 445 8.97 3.84 -44.72
N SER A 446 8.20 2.76 -44.61
CA SER A 446 7.24 2.56 -43.52
C SER A 446 7.95 2.32 -42.19
N ALA A 447 8.99 1.48 -42.22
CA ALA A 447 9.82 1.20 -41.06
C ALA A 447 10.56 2.45 -40.58
N ALA A 448 11.02 3.30 -41.51
CA ALA A 448 11.68 4.57 -41.18
C ALA A 448 10.74 5.53 -40.44
N LEU A 449 9.49 5.70 -40.93
CA LEU A 449 8.50 6.53 -40.23
C LEU A 449 8.17 5.99 -38.85
N VAL A 450 8.01 4.67 -38.72
CA VAL A 450 7.72 4.02 -37.43
C VAL A 450 8.88 4.20 -36.45
N ALA A 451 10.12 4.04 -36.92
CA ALA A 451 11.31 4.26 -36.10
C ALA A 451 11.42 5.73 -35.65
N GLU A 452 11.14 6.69 -36.53
CA GLU A 452 11.10 8.11 -36.19
C GLU A 452 10.04 8.40 -35.12
N GLU A 453 8.81 7.92 -35.29
CA GLU A 453 7.74 8.13 -34.32
C GLU A 453 8.02 7.43 -32.98
N LEU A 454 8.68 6.28 -32.99
CA LEU A 454 9.12 5.58 -31.78
C LEU A 454 10.22 6.36 -31.04
N GLY A 455 11.20 6.90 -31.77
CA GLY A 455 12.23 7.78 -31.21
C GLY A 455 11.63 9.06 -30.63
N LEU A 456 10.61 9.63 -31.27
CA LEU A 456 9.91 10.81 -30.75
C LEU A 456 9.03 10.50 -29.53
N ALA A 457 8.51 9.29 -29.42
CA ALA A 457 7.84 8.82 -28.21
C ALA A 457 8.79 8.81 -26.99
N LYS A 458 10.12 8.70 -27.19
CA LYS A 458 11.10 8.78 -26.10
C LYS A 458 11.14 10.13 -25.38
N HIS A 459 10.74 11.18 -26.08
CA HIS A 459 10.74 12.54 -25.58
C HIS A 459 9.33 13.04 -25.26
N ALA A 460 8.37 12.11 -25.16
CA ALA A 460 7.00 12.41 -24.82
C ALA A 460 6.89 12.94 -23.38
N ASP A 461 6.36 14.15 -23.23
CA ASP A 461 5.96 14.75 -21.96
C ASP A 461 4.43 14.89 -21.93
N TYR A 462 3.74 13.78 -22.22
CA TYR A 462 2.27 13.71 -22.19
C TYR A 462 1.80 13.18 -20.83
N HIS A 463 0.72 13.78 -20.33
CA HIS A 463 -0.16 13.15 -19.36
C HIS A 463 -1.13 12.23 -20.09
N VAL A 464 -1.39 11.05 -19.53
CA VAL A 464 -2.27 10.03 -20.12
C VAL A 464 -3.42 9.75 -19.18
N ASP A 465 -4.62 10.10 -19.61
CA ASP A 465 -5.87 9.82 -18.89
C ASP A 465 -6.68 8.76 -19.63
N GLU A 466 -7.25 7.82 -18.88
CA GLU A 466 -8.20 6.84 -19.44
C GLU A 466 -9.59 7.47 -19.53
N VAL A 467 -10.17 7.45 -20.73
CA VAL A 467 -11.47 8.05 -21.06
C VAL A 467 -12.37 7.00 -21.72
N PRO A 468 -13.70 7.18 -21.78
CA PRO A 468 -14.61 6.19 -22.38
C PRO A 468 -14.22 5.79 -23.81
N ASP A 469 -13.68 6.73 -24.58
CA ASP A 469 -13.29 6.54 -25.99
C ASP A 469 -11.81 6.10 -26.15
N GLY A 470 -11.14 5.69 -25.07
CA GLY A 470 -9.76 5.19 -25.08
C GLY A 470 -8.83 5.98 -24.15
N PHE A 471 -7.78 6.59 -24.69
CA PHE A 471 -6.74 7.27 -23.91
C PHE A 471 -6.52 8.68 -24.43
N LEU A 472 -6.70 9.67 -23.55
CA LEU A 472 -6.42 11.08 -23.83
C LEU A 472 -4.97 11.38 -23.47
N LEU A 473 -4.17 11.72 -24.46
CA LEU A 473 -2.80 12.19 -24.29
C LEU A 473 -2.79 13.71 -24.44
N HIS A 474 -2.37 14.43 -23.39
CA HIS A 474 -2.32 15.89 -23.40
C HIS A 474 -1.00 16.42 -22.85
N GLY A 475 -0.47 17.45 -23.51
CA GLY A 475 0.82 18.06 -23.19
C GLY A 475 1.18 19.14 -24.21
N GLY A 476 1.88 20.19 -23.78
CA GLY A 476 2.35 21.27 -24.67
C GLY A 476 1.25 22.03 -25.42
N GLY A 477 0.03 22.10 -24.86
CA GLY A 477 -1.13 22.77 -25.47
C GLY A 477 -1.88 21.95 -26.53
N CYS A 478 -1.45 20.70 -26.79
CA CYS A 478 -2.12 19.78 -27.70
C CYS A 478 -2.77 18.63 -26.95
N SER A 479 -3.81 18.04 -27.53
CA SER A 479 -4.45 16.83 -27.03
C SER A 479 -4.81 15.87 -28.16
N PHE A 480 -4.59 14.58 -27.92
CA PHE A 480 -4.82 13.51 -28.89
C PHE A 480 -5.54 12.36 -28.21
N VAL A 481 -6.48 11.73 -28.92
CA VAL A 481 -7.20 10.56 -28.42
C VAL A 481 -6.69 9.33 -29.15
N VAL A 482 -6.21 8.36 -28.39
CA VAL A 482 -5.86 7.02 -28.87
C VAL A 482 -7.02 6.08 -28.57
N SER A 483 -7.41 5.27 -29.54
CA SER A 483 -8.56 4.37 -29.43
C SER A 483 -8.39 3.30 -28.32
N PRO A 484 -9.48 2.66 -27.86
CA PRO A 484 -9.43 1.68 -26.77
C PRO A 484 -8.59 0.44 -27.08
N ASP A 485 -8.55 0.03 -28.35
CA ASP A 485 -7.71 -1.08 -28.85
C ASP A 485 -6.24 -0.67 -29.05
N LEU A 486 -5.90 0.60 -28.78
CA LEU A 486 -4.55 1.15 -28.90
C LEU A 486 -3.96 0.97 -30.29
N ALA A 487 -4.81 1.08 -31.32
CA ALA A 487 -4.42 0.91 -32.72
C ALA A 487 -4.63 2.16 -33.58
N ALA A 488 -5.45 3.11 -33.13
CA ALA A 488 -5.75 4.34 -33.85
C ALA A 488 -5.53 5.59 -33.01
N CYS A 489 -5.26 6.72 -33.67
CA CYS A 489 -5.03 8.00 -33.01
C CYS A 489 -5.64 9.15 -33.80
N SER A 490 -6.13 10.18 -33.10
CA SER A 490 -6.69 11.39 -33.71
C SER A 490 -5.63 12.35 -34.29
N CYS A 491 -4.34 12.05 -34.20
CA CYS A 491 -3.29 12.93 -34.71
C CYS A 491 -3.16 12.86 -36.25
N SER A 492 -2.71 13.95 -36.86
CA SER A 492 -2.55 14.06 -38.32
C SER A 492 -1.62 12.99 -38.90
N ILE A 493 -0.60 12.56 -38.16
CA ILE A 493 0.36 11.53 -38.59
C ILE A 493 -0.35 10.19 -38.78
N TYR A 494 -1.20 9.79 -37.82
CA TYR A 494 -1.96 8.55 -37.95
C TYR A 494 -2.99 8.65 -39.06
N VAL A 495 -3.72 9.78 -39.13
CA VAL A 495 -4.77 10.00 -40.15
C VAL A 495 -4.20 9.96 -41.58
N SER A 496 -2.97 10.43 -41.80
CA SER A 496 -2.36 10.45 -43.13
C SER A 496 -1.66 9.14 -43.51
N SER A 497 -1.02 8.48 -42.54
CA SER A 497 -0.15 7.32 -42.82
C SER A 497 -0.82 5.98 -42.52
N HIS A 498 -1.84 5.95 -41.68
CA HIS A 498 -2.42 4.74 -41.07
C HIS A 498 -1.36 3.83 -40.41
N ARG A 499 -0.33 4.43 -39.83
CA ARG A 499 0.78 3.76 -39.14
C ARG A 499 0.86 4.21 -37.68
N PRO A 500 1.47 3.40 -36.79
CA PRO A 500 1.56 3.77 -35.38
C PRO A 500 2.39 5.04 -35.21
N CYS A 501 1.76 6.04 -34.59
CA CYS A 501 2.41 7.30 -34.24
C CYS A 501 2.94 7.26 -32.80
N ARG A 502 3.72 8.28 -32.42
CA ARG A 502 4.28 8.41 -31.07
C ARG A 502 3.23 8.33 -29.95
N HIS A 503 2.00 8.79 -30.21
CA HIS A 503 0.91 8.73 -29.23
C HIS A 503 0.41 7.30 -29.02
N VAL A 504 0.33 6.50 -30.09
CA VAL A 504 0.00 5.07 -29.99
C VAL A 504 1.09 4.35 -29.19
N PHE A 505 2.37 4.62 -29.47
CA PHE A 505 3.47 4.04 -28.70
C PHE A 505 3.45 4.46 -27.23
N ALA A 506 3.24 5.74 -26.95
CA ALA A 506 3.10 6.26 -25.59
C ALA A 506 1.95 5.58 -24.83
N ALA A 507 0.77 5.46 -25.45
CA ALA A 507 -0.39 4.81 -24.83
C ALA A 507 -0.17 3.31 -24.61
N ARG A 508 0.43 2.59 -25.57
CA ARG A 508 0.75 1.17 -25.44
C ARG A 508 1.80 0.94 -24.36
N LEU A 509 2.83 1.79 -24.29
CA LEU A 509 3.84 1.74 -23.24
C LEU A 509 3.22 1.95 -21.86
N TRP A 510 2.42 3.01 -21.72
CA TRP A 510 1.69 3.32 -20.50
C TRP A 510 0.90 2.10 -20.05
N THR A 511 0.03 1.58 -20.93
CA THR A 511 -0.86 0.45 -20.63
C THR A 511 -0.18 -0.91 -20.58
N GLY A 512 1.13 -1.00 -20.87
CA GLY A 512 1.90 -2.25 -20.85
C GLY A 512 1.63 -3.19 -22.04
N GLN A 513 1.00 -2.71 -23.10
CA GLN A 513 0.73 -3.48 -24.32
C GLN A 513 2.00 -3.68 -25.16
N PRO A 514 2.03 -4.70 -26.05
CA PRO A 514 3.17 -4.94 -26.93
C PRO A 514 3.44 -3.70 -27.78
N LEU A 515 4.68 -3.20 -27.76
CA LEU A 515 5.05 -2.07 -28.61
C LEU A 515 5.20 -2.48 -30.07
N TYR A 516 5.66 -3.70 -30.31
CA TYR A 516 5.59 -4.32 -31.62
C TYR A 516 4.28 -5.09 -31.76
N ASP A 517 3.49 -4.73 -32.77
CA ASP A 517 2.26 -5.43 -33.13
C ASP A 517 2.05 -5.31 -34.65
N PRO A 518 2.08 -6.43 -35.40
CA PRO A 518 1.88 -6.39 -36.85
C PRO A 518 0.49 -5.89 -37.24
N GLY A 519 -0.51 -5.98 -36.35
CA GLY A 519 -1.85 -5.45 -36.57
C GLY A 519 -1.91 -3.92 -36.63
N LEU A 520 -0.86 -3.21 -36.21
CA LEU A 520 -0.74 -1.75 -36.34
C LEU A 520 -0.32 -1.31 -37.75
N LEU A 521 0.09 -2.23 -38.60
CA LEU A 521 0.45 -1.94 -39.98
C LEU A 521 -0.79 -2.10 -40.88
N PRO A 522 -0.94 -1.26 -41.91
CA PRO A 522 -2.03 -1.41 -42.86
C PRO A 522 -1.96 -2.77 -43.56
N SER A 523 -3.10 -3.43 -43.69
CA SER A 523 -3.18 -4.72 -44.39
C SER A 523 -2.69 -4.58 -45.83
N PRO A 524 -1.90 -5.54 -46.37
CA PRO A 524 -1.30 -5.45 -47.70
C PRO A 524 -2.30 -5.46 -48.88
N LEU A 525 -3.61 -5.52 -48.64
CA LEU A 525 -4.66 -5.60 -49.66
C LEU A 525 -5.31 -4.26 -50.06
N GLY A 526 -4.74 -3.12 -49.64
CA GLY A 526 -5.27 -1.78 -49.93
C GLY A 526 -4.71 -1.05 -51.15
N LEU A 527 -3.92 -1.69 -52.01
CA LEU A 527 -3.37 -1.10 -53.24
C LEU A 527 -3.90 -1.86 -54.46
N GLY A 528 -5.16 -1.65 -54.81
CA GLY A 528 -5.73 -2.23 -56.03
C GLY A 528 -7.24 -2.18 -56.08
N GLY A 529 -7.82 -0.99 -56.28
CA GLY A 529 -9.23 -0.91 -56.65
C GLY A 529 -9.76 0.52 -56.66
N GLN A 530 -10.09 1.00 -57.87
CA GLN A 530 -10.88 2.20 -58.21
C GLN A 530 -10.03 3.49 -58.21
N ASP A 531 -9.83 4.22 -59.31
CA ASP A 531 -10.75 4.51 -60.41
C ASP A 531 -10.12 4.43 -61.81
N ALA A 532 -10.77 3.67 -62.69
CA ALA A 532 -10.82 3.95 -64.12
C ALA A 532 -12.30 4.11 -64.47
N SER A 533 -12.72 5.36 -64.63
CA SER A 533 -13.92 5.78 -65.35
C SER A 533 -13.54 6.88 -66.31
#